data_AF-A0A285FYH8-F1
#
_entry.id   AF-A0A285FYH8-F1
#
_cell.length_a   1.000
_cell.length_b   1.000
_cell.length_c   1.000
_cell.angle_alpha   90.00
_cell.angle_beta   90.00
_cell.angle_gamma   90.00
#
_symmetry.space_group_name_H-M   'P 1'
#
loop_
_entity.id
_entity.type
_entity.pdbx_description
1 polymer ?
#
loop_
_entity_poly.entity_id
_entity_poly.type
_entity_poly.pdbx_seq_one_letter_code
_entity_poly.pdbx_strand_id
1 'polypeptide(L)'
;MQLTKKYKIHPTELQKNMLWELSNACTYLYNIALSERKDSWKNDKKSISYTKQQNDLPQIKKEYPIIEILYSKTCQMVLRKLDANYKSFFGLRKNGDKKA
;
A
#
# COMPACT_ATOMS: atom_id res chain seq x y z
N MET A 1 -26.95 2.44 24.58
CA MET A 1 -25.97 3.54 24.41
C MET A 1 -24.59 3.00 24.74
N GLN A 2 -23.71 2.82 23.75
CA GLN A 2 -22.32 2.40 24.03
C GLN A 2 -21.51 3.64 24.40
N LEU A 3 -21.02 3.68 25.64
CA LEU A 3 -20.13 4.74 26.13
C LEU A 3 -18.70 4.43 25.63
N THR A 4 -18.29 5.04 24.53
CA THR A 4 -16.94 4.85 23.99
C THR A 4 -16.00 5.93 24.52
N LYS A 5 -15.16 5.58 25.50
CA LYS A 5 -14.12 6.49 26.04
C LYS A 5 -12.84 6.35 25.22
N LYS A 6 -12.30 7.48 24.74
CA LYS A 6 -11.02 7.51 24.01
C LYS A 6 -9.87 7.40 25.00
N TYR A 7 -8.96 6.45 24.77
CA TYR A 7 -7.74 6.28 25.55
C TYR A 7 -6.53 6.57 24.67
N LYS A 8 -5.60 7.38 25.18
CA LYS A 8 -4.31 7.61 24.53
C LYS A 8 -3.39 6.44 24.86
N ILE A 9 -2.88 5.79 23.82
CA ILE A 9 -1.83 4.78 23.99
C ILE A 9 -0.48 5.48 24.20
N HIS A 10 0.35 4.91 25.07
CA HIS A 10 1.70 5.38 25.36
C HIS A 10 2.68 4.25 25.04
N PRO A 11 3.14 4.13 23.78
CA PRO A 11 3.98 3.01 23.38
C PRO A 11 5.37 3.10 24.03
N THR A 12 5.93 1.95 24.38
CA THR A 12 7.35 1.85 24.79
C THR A 12 8.27 2.11 23.60
N GLU A 13 9.55 2.39 23.83
CA GLU A 13 10.52 2.60 22.74
C GLU A 13 10.58 1.41 21.78
N LEU A 14 10.54 0.17 22.31
CA LEU A 14 10.47 -1.04 21.48
C LEU A 14 9.22 -1.07 20.59
N GLN A 15 8.05 -0.69 21.14
CA GLN A 15 6.82 -0.63 20.35
C GLN A 15 6.87 0.47 19.29
N LYS A 16 7.48 1.63 19.58
CA LYS A 16 7.68 2.70 18.59
C LYS A 16 8.56 2.23 17.43
N ASN A 17 9.66 1.56 17.73
CA ASN A 17 10.56 1.02 16.71
C ASN A 17 9.83 0.01 15.82
N MET A 18 9.06 -0.91 16.41
CA MET A 18 8.24 -1.86 15.65
C MET A 18 7.21 -1.16 14.74
N LEU A 19 6.55 -0.10 15.23
CA LEU A 19 5.62 0.68 14.41
C LEU A 19 6.31 1.35 13.22
N TRP A 20 7.53 1.85 13.41
CA TRP A 20 8.34 2.42 12.33
C TRP A 20 8.78 1.37 11.31
N GLU A 21 9.22 0.19 11.75
CA GLU A 21 9.57 -0.92 10.87
C GLU A 21 8.37 -1.35 10.01
N LEU A 22 7.20 -1.50 10.62
CA LEU A 22 5.95 -1.80 9.90
C LEU A 22 5.59 -0.70 8.89
N SER A 23 5.73 0.57 9.27
CA SER A 23 5.47 1.71 8.38
C SER A 23 6.43 1.74 7.18
N ASN A 24 7.71 1.46 7.42
CA ASN A 24 8.74 1.39 6.38
C ASN A 24 8.47 0.23 5.43
N ALA A 25 8.14 -0.96 5.95
CA ALA A 25 7.75 -2.11 5.13
C ALA A 25 6.51 -1.82 4.27
N CYS A 26 5.50 -1.12 4.82
CA CYS A 26 4.32 -0.71 4.05
C CYS A 26 4.68 0.26 2.92
N THR A 27 5.56 1.21 3.20
CA THR A 27 6.05 2.18 2.20
C THR A 27 6.83 1.47 1.09
N TYR A 28 7.65 0.50 1.45
CA TYR A 28 8.44 -0.29 0.52
C TYR A 28 7.54 -1.11 -0.43
N LEU A 29 6.55 -1.83 0.13
CA LEU A 29 5.56 -2.56 -0.68
C LEU A 29 4.77 -1.63 -1.61
N TYR A 30 4.36 -0.45 -1.13
CA TYR A 30 3.68 0.54 -1.95
C TYR A 30 4.53 0.96 -3.15
N ASN A 31 5.82 1.22 -2.93
CA ASN A 31 6.75 1.66 -3.97
C ASN A 31 7.03 0.56 -5.00
N ILE A 32 7.19 -0.70 -4.57
CA ILE A 32 7.32 -1.85 -5.49
C ILE A 32 6.10 -1.93 -6.41
N ALA A 33 4.90 -1.93 -5.82
CA ALA A 33 3.67 -2.03 -6.57
C ALA A 33 3.42 -0.82 -7.49
N LEU A 34 3.85 0.37 -7.07
CA LEU A 34 3.80 1.58 -7.89
C LEU A 34 4.79 1.51 -9.06
N SER A 35 6.01 1.03 -8.83
CA SER A 35 7.02 0.87 -9.89
C SER A 35 6.51 -0.09 -10.95
N GLU A 36 6.01 -1.27 -10.56
CA GLU A 36 5.47 -2.26 -11.49
C GLU A 36 4.37 -1.66 -12.40
N ARG A 37 3.42 -0.90 -11.82
CA ARG A 37 2.37 -0.21 -12.59
C ARG A 37 2.96 0.79 -13.59
N LYS A 38 3.96 1.57 -13.18
CA LYS A 38 4.62 2.57 -14.04
C LYS A 38 5.40 1.89 -15.17
N ASP A 39 6.18 0.88 -14.84
CA ASP A 39 7.06 0.18 -15.78
C ASP A 39 6.23 -0.60 -16.81
N SER A 40 5.17 -1.29 -16.38
CA SER A 40 4.25 -2.00 -17.27
C SER A 40 3.55 -1.06 -18.26
N TRP A 41 3.15 0.14 -17.80
CA TRP A 41 2.56 1.14 -18.70
C TRP A 41 3.59 1.76 -19.65
N LYS A 42 4.81 1.98 -19.17
CA LYS A 42 5.89 2.56 -19.96
C LYS A 42 6.29 1.62 -21.11
N ASN A 43 6.49 0.35 -20.79
CA ASN A 43 7.05 -0.65 -21.70
C ASN A 43 5.96 -1.29 -22.60
N ASP A 44 4.83 -1.68 -22.01
CA ASP A 44 3.84 -2.52 -22.71
C ASP A 44 2.48 -1.84 -22.91
N LYS A 45 2.29 -0.62 -22.39
CA LYS A 45 0.98 0.06 -22.31
C LYS A 45 -0.10 -0.79 -21.61
N LYS A 46 0.34 -1.63 -20.67
CA LYS A 46 -0.56 -2.48 -19.88
C LYS A 46 -0.83 -1.85 -18.52
N SER A 47 -2.08 -1.98 -18.08
CA SER A 47 -2.50 -1.58 -16.74
C SER A 47 -2.46 -2.79 -15.81
N ILE A 48 -1.76 -2.67 -14.68
CA ILE A 48 -1.70 -3.70 -13.65
C ILE A 48 -2.85 -3.50 -12.66
N SER A 49 -3.64 -4.55 -12.45
CA SER A 49 -4.77 -4.53 -11.52
C SER A 49 -4.35 -4.82 -10.09
N TYR A 50 -5.14 -4.36 -9.12
CA TYR A 50 -5.00 -4.74 -7.72
C TYR A 50 -4.98 -6.26 -7.53
N THR A 51 -5.86 -7.00 -8.21
CA THR A 51 -5.99 -8.46 -8.07
C THR A 51 -4.70 -9.18 -8.48
N LYS A 52 -4.04 -8.72 -9.56
CA LYS A 52 -2.73 -9.27 -9.94
C LYS A 52 -1.71 -9.07 -8.82
N GLN A 53 -1.53 -7.83 -8.36
CA GLN A 53 -0.53 -7.52 -7.33
C GLN A 53 -0.82 -8.22 -6.00
N GLN A 54 -2.11 -8.41 -5.66
CA GLN A 54 -2.51 -9.19 -4.49
C GLN A 54 -2.07 -10.65 -4.62
N ASN A 55 -2.25 -11.25 -5.80
CA ASN A 55 -1.87 -12.64 -6.04
C ASN A 55 -0.35 -12.83 -6.07
N ASP A 56 0.39 -11.78 -6.42
CA ASP A 56 1.86 -11.79 -6.46
C ASP A 56 2.50 -11.60 -5.07
N LEU A 57 1.72 -11.24 -4.03
CA LEU A 57 2.21 -11.01 -2.66
C LEU A 57 3.07 -12.15 -2.07
N PRO A 58 2.71 -13.45 -2.21
CA PRO A 58 3.54 -14.53 -1.70
C PRO A 58 4.94 -14.55 -2.33
N GLN A 59 5.04 -14.23 -3.62
CA GLN A 59 6.32 -14.15 -4.32
C GLN A 59 7.09 -12.91 -3.91
N ILE A 60 6.42 -11.75 -3.85
CA ILE A 60 7.02 -10.48 -3.37
C ILE A 60 7.62 -10.64 -1.98
N LYS A 61 6.97 -11.36 -1.07
CA LYS A 61 7.52 -11.62 0.28
C LYS A 61 8.80 -12.45 0.26
N LYS A 62 8.93 -13.40 -0.67
CA LYS A 62 10.16 -14.19 -0.84
C LYS A 62 11.30 -13.35 -1.39
N GLU A 63 11.00 -12.45 -2.33
CA GLU A 63 12.00 -11.57 -2.96
C GLU A 63 12.44 -10.44 -2.03
N TYR A 64 11.52 -9.95 -1.19
CA TYR A 64 11.75 -8.82 -0.30
C TYR A 64 11.40 -9.18 1.15
N PRO A 65 12.33 -9.79 1.91
CA PRO A 65 12.10 -10.22 3.29
C PRO A 65 11.63 -9.10 4.23
N ILE A 66 11.94 -7.84 3.94
CA ILE A 66 11.43 -6.67 4.69
C ILE A 66 9.89 -6.60 4.71
N ILE A 67 9.20 -7.20 3.74
CA ILE A 67 7.74 -7.23 3.66
C ILE A 67 7.15 -8.39 4.48
N GLU A 68 7.97 -9.37 4.87
CA GLU A 68 7.51 -10.55 5.59
C GLU A 68 6.89 -10.19 6.95
N ILE A 69 7.43 -9.17 7.62
CA ILE A 69 6.93 -8.60 8.90
C ILE A 69 5.47 -8.15 8.82
N LEU A 70 4.96 -7.83 7.62
CA LEU A 70 3.59 -7.39 7.43
C LEU A 70 2.61 -8.55 7.45
N TYR A 71 1.55 -8.43 8.23
CA TYR A 71 0.41 -9.33 8.13
C TYR A 71 -0.26 -9.23 6.75
N SER A 72 -0.86 -10.33 6.28
CA SER A 72 -1.44 -10.43 4.94
C SER A 72 -2.50 -9.36 4.65
N LYS A 73 -3.32 -9.02 5.64
CA LYS A 73 -4.34 -7.95 5.51
C LYS A 73 -3.70 -6.56 5.40
N THR A 74 -2.57 -6.33 6.06
CA THR A 74 -1.82 -5.07 5.95
C THR A 74 -1.28 -4.91 4.53
N CYS A 75 -0.66 -5.95 3.97
CA CYS A 75 -0.21 -5.93 2.56
C CYS A 75 -1.37 -5.63 1.60
N GLN A 76 -2.50 -6.33 1.76
CA GLN A 76 -3.69 -6.11 0.93
C GLN A 76 -4.20 -4.67 1.05
N MET A 77 -4.19 -4.08 2.25
CA MET A 77 -4.63 -2.71 2.46
C MET A 77 -3.70 -1.69 1.79
N VAL A 78 -2.38 -1.90 1.85
CA VAL A 78 -1.40 -1.06 1.14
C VAL A 78 -1.68 -1.05 -0.37
N LEU A 79 -1.89 -2.24 -0.96
CA LEU A 79 -2.21 -2.36 -2.39
C LEU A 79 -3.58 -1.75 -2.74
N ARG A 80 -4.59 -1.88 -1.87
CA ARG A 80 -5.89 -1.22 -2.05
C ARG A 80 -5.78 0.30 -1.98
N LYS A 81 -4.92 0.83 -1.12
CA LYS A 81 -4.67 2.28 -1.02
C LYS A 81 -4.04 2.80 -2.31
N LEU A 82 -3.05 2.09 -2.86
CA LEU A 82 -2.49 2.40 -4.18
C LEU A 82 -3.57 2.39 -5.26
N ASP A 83 -4.42 1.37 -5.27
CA ASP A 83 -5.51 1.25 -6.25
C ASP A 83 -6.53 2.40 -6.15
N ALA A 84 -6.91 2.77 -4.93
CA ALA A 84 -7.78 3.92 -4.68
C ALA A 84 -7.15 5.23 -5.15
N ASN A 85 -5.85 5.43 -4.94
CA ASN A 85 -5.13 6.61 -5.41
C ASN A 85 -5.16 6.71 -6.94
N TYR A 86 -4.92 5.60 -7.66
CA TYR A 86 -5.02 5.56 -9.12
C TYR A 86 -6.43 5.87 -9.61
N LYS A 87 -7.46 5.27 -9.00
CA LYS A 87 -8.87 5.53 -9.33
C LYS A 87 -9.24 6.99 -9.10
N SER A 88 -8.79 7.57 -7.99
CA SER A 88 -9.01 8.98 -7.67
C SER A 88 -8.34 9.89 -8.69
N PHE A 89 -7.07 9.66 -9.02
CA PHE A 89 -6.33 10.41 -10.04
C PHE A 89 -7.06 10.42 -11.40
N PHE A 90 -7.44 9.23 -11.91
CA PHE A 90 -8.15 9.16 -13.19
C PHE A 90 -9.56 9.73 -13.13
N GLY A 91 -10.25 9.60 -11.98
CA GLY A 91 -11.54 10.24 -11.75
C GLY A 91 -11.45 11.76 -11.83
N LEU A 92 -10.45 12.36 -11.18
CA LEU A 92 -10.19 13.81 -11.22
C LEU A 92 -9.85 14.27 -12.65
N ARG A 93 -8.99 13.53 -13.35
CA ARG A 93 -8.67 13.81 -14.77
C ARG A 93 -9.91 13.79 -15.66
N LYS A 94 -10.80 12.80 -15.49
CA LYS A 94 -12.05 12.70 -16.23
C LYS A 94 -12.99 13.88 -15.96
N ASN A 95 -12.98 14.40 -14.74
CA ASN A 95 -13.77 15.56 -14.33
C ASN A 95 -13.15 16.91 -14.73
N GLY A 96 -12.06 16.90 -15.52
CA GLY A 96 -11.44 18.12 -16.06
C GLY A 96 -10.39 18.75 -15.16
N ASP A 97 -10.01 18.13 -14.04
CA ASP A 97 -8.91 18.62 -13.21
C ASP A 97 -7.57 18.40 -13.93
N LYS A 98 -6.98 19.51 -14.39
CA LYS A 98 -5.71 19.49 -15.12
C LYS A 98 -4.49 19.40 -14.18
N LYS A 99 -4.66 19.63 -12.88
CA LYS A 99 -3.60 19.66 -11.86
C LYS A 99 -3.54 18.41 -10.99
N ALA A 100 -4.49 17.48 -11.17
CA ALA A 100 -4.48 16.15 -10.53
C ALA A 100 -3.23 15.34 -10.86
#